data_AF-A0A7V3BQX8-F1
#
_entry.id   AF-A0A7V3BQX8-F1
#
_cell.length_a   1.000
_cell.length_b   1.000
_cell.length_c   1.000
_cell.angle_alpha   90.00
_cell.angle_beta   90.00
_cell.angle_gamma   90.00
#
_symmetry.space_group_name_H-M   'P 1'
#
loop_
_entity.id
_entity.type
_entity.pdbx_description
1 polymer ?
#
loop_
_entity_poly.entity_id
_entity_poly.type
_entity_poly.pdbx_seq_one_letter_code
_entity_poly.pdbx_strand_id
1 'polypeptide(L)'
;MSYTRVTFADRPDLAEPVRQLTLEAWPEFLRLDAVCSRLWRSLFDSFAGFQLVLCDADDAVAAGHTIPLVWDGSWEDLPSGIDGVLERGSSRHNEAMCRRP
;
A
#
# COMPACT_ATOMS: atom_id res chain seq x y z
N MET A 1 9.10 -25.47 -3.45
CA MET A 1 8.55 -24.17 -3.02
C MET A 1 7.05 -24.19 -3.16
N SER A 2 6.35 -23.83 -2.09
CA SER A 2 4.91 -23.56 -2.12
C SER A 2 4.74 -22.12 -1.67
N TYR A 3 4.28 -21.26 -2.58
CA TYR A 3 4.07 -19.85 -2.26
C TYR A 3 2.61 -19.61 -1.91
N THR A 4 2.38 -18.89 -0.81
CA THR A 4 1.05 -18.47 -0.38
C THR A 4 0.96 -16.96 -0.39
N ARG A 5 -0.16 -16.43 -0.88
CA ARG A 5 -0.47 -15.00 -0.84
C ARG A 5 -1.41 -14.73 0.32
N VAL A 6 -1.03 -13.81 1.19
CA VAL A 6 -1.87 -13.26 2.26
C VAL A 6 -2.01 -11.75 2.09
N THR A 7 -2.97 -11.15 2.79
CA THR A 7 -2.98 -9.69 2.98
C THR A 7 -2.39 -9.33 4.32
N PHE A 8 -1.95 -8.08 4.48
CA PHE A 8 -1.49 -7.58 5.77
C PHE A 8 -2.61 -7.59 6.82
N ALA A 9 -3.87 -7.42 6.41
CA ALA A 9 -5.01 -7.56 7.31
C ALA A 9 -5.15 -8.99 7.87
N ASP A 10 -4.81 -10.01 7.09
CA ASP A 10 -4.88 -11.41 7.52
C ASP A 10 -3.70 -11.81 8.43
N ARG A 11 -2.53 -11.21 8.21
CA ARG A 11 -1.27 -11.51 8.90
C ARG A 11 -0.55 -10.23 9.36
N PRO A 12 -1.13 -9.48 10.32
CA PRO A 12 -0.51 -8.25 10.83
C PRO A 12 0.81 -8.50 11.57
N ASP A 13 1.06 -9.73 11.99
CA ASP A 13 2.33 -10.19 12.59
C ASP A 13 3.51 -10.07 11.61
N LEU A 14 3.27 -9.97 10.31
CA LEU A 14 4.30 -9.79 9.28
C LEU A 14 4.76 -8.32 9.11
N ALA A 15 4.39 -7.42 10.03
CA ALA A 15 4.75 -5.99 9.99
C ALA A 15 6.24 -5.74 9.82
N GLU A 16 7.06 -6.41 10.63
CA GLU A 16 8.49 -6.20 10.61
C GLU A 16 9.14 -6.79 9.34
N PRO A 17 8.87 -8.05 8.94
CA PRO A 17 9.34 -8.59 7.66
C PRO A 17 8.96 -7.73 6.44
N VAL A 18 7.71 -7.29 6.37
CA VAL A 18 7.23 -6.42 5.27
C VAL A 18 7.97 -5.09 5.28
N ARG A 19 8.16 -4.48 6.46
CA ARG A 19 8.91 -3.22 6.58
C ARG A 19 10.35 -3.38 6.08
N GLN A 20 11.03 -4.47 6.39
CA GLN A 20 12.39 -4.73 5.92
C GLN A 20 12.43 -4.89 4.40
N LEU A 21 11.52 -5.70 3.83
CA LEU A 21 11.38 -5.86 2.38
C LEU A 21 11.15 -4.51 1.67
N THR A 22 10.25 -3.68 2.22
CA THR A 22 10.02 -2.33 1.69
C THR A 22 11.29 -1.51 1.78
N LEU A 23 11.99 -1.48 2.92
CA LEU A 23 13.21 -0.67 3.10
C LEU A 23 14.35 -1.07 2.16
N GLU A 24 14.51 -2.37 1.89
CA GLU A 24 15.53 -2.90 0.98
C GLU A 24 15.18 -2.62 -0.49
N ALA A 25 13.89 -2.67 -0.84
CA ALA A 25 13.42 -2.50 -2.21
C ALA A 25 13.13 -1.04 -2.60
N TRP A 26 12.81 -0.15 -1.65
CA TRP A 26 12.38 1.22 -1.95
C TRP A 26 13.56 2.10 -2.39
N PRO A 27 13.52 2.72 -3.58
CA PRO A 27 14.49 3.72 -3.97
C PRO A 27 14.54 4.90 -3.01
N GLU A 28 15.74 5.46 -2.82
CA GLU A 28 15.98 6.57 -1.89
C GLU A 28 15.11 7.80 -2.18
N PHE A 29 14.85 8.13 -3.45
CA PHE A 29 14.03 9.29 -3.81
C PHE A 29 12.57 9.17 -3.34
N LEU A 30 12.00 7.95 -3.29
CA LEU A 30 10.65 7.73 -2.76
C LEU A 30 10.60 7.84 -1.23
N ARG A 31 11.72 7.61 -0.54
CA ARG A 31 11.82 7.79 0.92
C ARG A 31 11.87 9.26 1.32
N LEU A 32 12.32 10.12 0.42
CA LEU A 32 12.43 11.57 0.63
C LEU A 32 11.15 12.32 0.23
N ASP A 33 10.20 11.64 -0.41
CA ASP A 33 8.92 12.21 -0.78
C ASP A 33 8.05 12.45 0.47
N ALA A 34 7.61 13.70 0.65
CA ALA A 34 6.88 14.13 1.83
C ALA A 34 5.46 13.53 1.92
N VAL A 35 4.83 13.28 0.76
CA VAL A 35 3.49 12.68 0.68
C VAL A 35 3.57 11.20 1.01
N CYS A 36 4.53 10.49 0.41
CA CYS A 36 4.82 9.10 0.72
C CYS A 36 5.10 8.96 2.21
N SER A 37 6.00 9.75 2.78
CA SER A 37 6.33 9.70 4.22
C SER A 37 5.10 9.90 5.12
N ARG A 38 4.21 10.84 4.77
CA ARG A 38 3.01 11.17 5.54
C ARG A 38 1.94 10.08 5.43
N LEU A 39 1.71 9.56 4.23
CA LEU A 39 0.60 8.64 3.94
C LEU A 39 1.02 7.17 4.00
N TRP A 40 2.31 6.85 4.09
CA TRP A 40 2.79 5.46 4.09
C TRP A 40 2.14 4.62 5.19
N ARG A 41 1.97 5.21 6.38
CA ARG A 41 1.33 4.52 7.51
C ARG A 41 -0.11 4.11 7.20
N SER A 42 -0.85 4.89 6.41
CA SER A 42 -2.24 4.55 6.07
C SER A 42 -2.35 3.27 5.23
N LEU A 43 -1.28 2.86 4.54
CA LEU A 43 -1.24 1.59 3.83
C LEU A 43 -1.47 0.40 4.76
N PHE A 44 -0.91 0.46 5.97
CA PHE A 44 -0.99 -0.62 6.96
C PHE A 44 -2.19 -0.47 7.90
N ASP A 45 -2.73 0.74 8.05
CA ASP A 45 -3.89 0.99 8.91
C ASP A 45 -5.21 0.92 8.10
N SER A 46 -5.39 1.83 7.14
CA SER A 46 -6.63 1.99 6.37
C SER A 46 -6.74 1.04 5.18
N PHE A 47 -5.59 0.61 4.64
CA PHE A 47 -5.53 -0.21 3.43
C PHE A 47 -4.86 -1.58 3.66
N ALA A 48 -4.84 -2.07 4.91
CA ALA A 48 -4.21 -3.34 5.28
C ALA A 48 -4.65 -4.52 4.38
N GLY A 49 -5.94 -4.58 4.01
CA GLY A 49 -6.48 -5.61 3.14
C GLY A 49 -6.02 -5.53 1.67
N PHE A 50 -5.37 -4.43 1.28
CA PHE A 50 -4.80 -4.22 -0.05
C PHE A 50 -3.27 -4.35 -0.07
N GLN A 51 -2.64 -4.58 1.09
CA GLN A 51 -1.20 -4.82 1.15
C GLN A 51 -0.97 -6.33 0.99
N LEU A 52 -0.44 -6.73 -0.15
CA LEU A 52 -0.22 -8.13 -0.49
C LEU A 52 1.13 -8.58 0.02
N VAL A 53 1.19 -9.76 0.64
CA VAL A 53 2.44 -10.39 1.08
C VAL A 53 2.52 -11.78 0.47
N LEU A 54 3.67 -12.09 -0.13
CA LEU A 54 3.99 -13.43 -0.63
C LEU A 54 4.87 -14.13 0.39
N CYS A 55 4.44 -15.31 0.83
CA CYS A 55 5.16 -16.14 1.78
C CYS A 55 5.66 -17.43 1.10
N ASP A 56 6.89 -17.84 1.41
CA ASP A 56 7.36 -19.22 1.21
C ASP A 56 7.35 -19.91 2.57
N ALA A 57 6.46 -20.89 2.75
CA ALA A 57 6.04 -21.34 4.08
C ALA A 57 5.57 -20.16 4.97
N ASP A 58 6.28 -19.85 6.05
CA ASP A 58 5.96 -18.76 6.99
C ASP A 58 6.80 -17.49 6.77
N ASP A 59 7.79 -17.53 5.88
CA ASP A 59 8.70 -16.42 5.63
C ASP A 59 8.13 -15.50 4.55
N ALA A 60 8.01 -14.20 4.87
CA ALA A 60 7.65 -13.19 3.89
C ALA A 60 8.82 -12.93 2.94
N VAL A 61 8.61 -13.20 1.65
CA VAL A 61 9.65 -13.09 0.60
C VAL A 61 9.40 -11.93 -0.36
N ALA A 62 8.17 -11.40 -0.42
CA ALA A 62 7.85 -10.20 -1.18
C ALA A 62 6.64 -9.46 -0.59
N ALA A 63 6.57 -8.15 -0.82
CA ALA A 63 5.45 -7.31 -0.46
C ALA A 63 5.02 -6.43 -1.64
N GLY A 64 3.72 -6.25 -1.80
CA GLY A 64 3.10 -5.37 -2.79
C GLY A 64 2.20 -4.36 -2.10
N HIS A 65 2.49 -3.07 -2.29
CA HIS A 65 1.70 -1.99 -1.72
C HIS A 65 0.71 -1.46 -2.74
N THR A 66 -0.59 -1.60 -2.45
CA THR A 66 -1.66 -1.14 -3.34
C THR A 66 -2.75 -0.43 -2.56
N ILE A 67 -3.48 0.45 -3.24
CA ILE A 67 -4.69 1.08 -2.72
C ILE A 67 -5.73 1.19 -3.85
N PRO A 68 -7.03 1.26 -3.52
CA PRO A 68 -8.06 1.60 -4.50
C PRO A 68 -7.84 3.00 -5.07
N LEU A 69 -7.92 3.13 -6.39
CA LEU A 69 -7.80 4.40 -7.12
C LEU A 69 -9.02 4.59 -8.02
N VAL A 70 -9.68 5.74 -7.90
CA VAL A 70 -10.70 6.16 -8.86
C VAL A 70 -10.00 6.86 -10.02
N TRP A 71 -10.17 6.29 -11.21
CA TRP A 71 -9.57 6.73 -12.46
C TRP A 71 -10.56 6.45 -13.59
N ASP A 72 -10.71 7.40 -14.52
CA ASP A 72 -11.66 7.31 -15.62
C ASP A 72 -11.16 6.51 -16.85
N GLY A 73 -9.90 6.07 -16.84
CA GLY A 73 -9.27 5.33 -17.94
C GLY A 73 -8.45 6.19 -18.91
N SER A 74 -8.49 7.51 -18.78
CA SER A 74 -7.73 8.45 -19.62
C SER A 74 -6.31 8.71 -19.11
N TRP A 75 -5.39 9.09 -19.98
CA TRP A 75 -4.04 9.47 -19.54
C TRP A 75 -4.05 10.77 -18.73
N GLU A 76 -4.99 11.66 -19.05
CA GLU A 76 -5.15 12.97 -18.45
C GLU A 76 -5.61 12.92 -16.99
N ASP A 77 -6.44 11.94 -16.62
CA ASP A 77 -6.90 11.76 -15.23
C ASP A 77 -5.96 10.88 -14.38
N LEU A 78 -5.03 10.16 -15.01
CA LEU A 78 -4.10 9.29 -14.28
C LEU A 78 -3.12 10.15 -13.44
N PRO A 79 -2.99 9.91 -12.13
CA PRO A 79 -2.01 10.64 -11.32
C PRO A 79 -0.58 10.46 -11.85
N SER A 80 0.19 11.55 -11.85
CA SER A 80 1.55 11.57 -12.39
C SER A 80 2.57 10.75 -11.59
N GLY A 81 2.22 10.32 -10.37
CA GLY A 81 3.12 9.64 -9.45
C GLY A 81 2.40 8.96 -8.29
N ILE A 82 3.19 8.23 -7.49
CA ILE A 82 2.71 7.49 -6.32
C ILE A 82 2.15 8.42 -5.24
N ASP A 83 2.69 9.62 -5.12
CA ASP A 83 2.19 10.71 -4.27
C ASP A 83 0.73 11.06 -4.63
N GLY A 84 0.45 11.33 -5.91
CA GLY A 84 -0.90 11.63 -6.38
C GLY A 84 -1.87 10.47 -6.23
N VAL A 85 -1.39 9.23 -6.40
CA VAL A 85 -2.18 8.01 -6.10
C VAL A 85 -2.54 7.96 -4.62
N LEU A 86 -1.57 8.11 -3.72
CA LEU A 86 -1.77 8.08 -2.27
C LEU A 86 -2.75 9.16 -1.80
N GLU A 87 -2.63 10.40 -2.30
CA GLU A 87 -3.51 11.50 -1.93
C GLU A 87 -4.94 11.28 -2.42
N ARG A 88 -5.11 10.93 -3.71
CA ARG A 88 -6.43 10.71 -4.29
C ARG A 88 -7.13 9.53 -3.63
N GLY A 89 -6.43 8.39 -3.50
CA GLY A 89 -6.99 7.18 -2.87
C GLY A 89 -7.36 7.40 -1.40
N SER A 90 -6.49 8.07 -0.62
CA SER A 90 -6.78 8.38 0.78
C SER A 90 -7.95 9.35 0.93
N SER A 91 -8.03 10.39 0.09
CA SER A 91 -9.14 11.35 0.12
C SER A 91 -10.48 10.67 -0.18
N ARG A 92 -10.52 9.81 -1.20
CA ARG A 92 -11.73 9.03 -1.55
C ARG A 92 -12.13 8.03 -0.47
N HIS A 93 -11.16 7.36 0.13
CA HIS A 93 -11.42 6.46 1.26
C HIS A 93 -12.08 7.20 2.42
N ASN A 94 -11.54 8.37 2.80
CA ASN A 94 -12.08 9.19 3.87
C ASN A 94 -13.49 9.71 3.56
N GLU A 95 -13.74 10.18 2.34
CA GLU A 95 -15.08 10.57 1.89
C GLU A 95 -16.09 9.42 2.00
N ALA A 96 -15.69 8.21 1.62
CA ALA A 96 -16.55 7.03 1.70
C ALA A 96 -16.85 6.64 3.15
N MET A 97 -15.88 6.75 4.05
CA MET A 97 -16.07 6.47 5.48
C MET A 97 -16.99 7.49 6.15
N CYS A 98 -16.88 8.78 5.83
CA CYS A 98 -17.79 9.82 6.35
C CYS A 98 -19.25 9.65 5.87
N ARG A 99 -19.48 8.97 4.75
CA ARG A 99 -20.82 8.72 4.17
C ARG A 99 -21.48 7.44 4.67
N ARG A 100 -20.79 6.63 5.48
CA ARG A 100 -21.39 5.45 6.12
C ARG A 100 -22.31 5.91 7.26
N PRO A 101 -23.60 5.52 7.27
CA PRO A 101 -24.56 5.89 8.31
C PRO A 101 -24.21 5.28 9.67
#